data_AF-A0A1G0ZH55-F1
#
_entry.id   AF-A0A1G0ZH55-F1
#
_cell.length_a   1.000
_cell.length_b   1.000
_cell.length_c   1.000
_cell.angle_alpha   90.00
_cell.angle_beta   90.00
_cell.angle_gamma   90.00
#
_symmetry.space_group_name_H-M   'P 1'
#
loop_
_entity.id
_entity.type
_entity.pdbx_description
1 polymer ?
#
loop_
_entity_poly.entity_id
_entity_poly.type
_entity_poly.pdbx_seq_one_letter_code
_entity_poly.pdbx_strand_id
1 'polypeptide(L)' 'MSRLLPGKTLVMILAQGDPDKKRFADVFPRYNEFFKWHGINEGHLIRAYYSPGRKSTPLDEAYKEVEEMLVKLSR' A
#
# COMPACT_ATOMS: atom_id res chain seq x y z
N MET A 1 -23.25 -9.72 8.16
CA MET A 1 -21.98 -9.80 8.90
C MET A 1 -20.84 -9.70 7.89
N SER A 2 -20.02 -8.65 7.98
CA SER A 2 -18.88 -8.45 7.05
C SER A 2 -17.72 -9.38 7.42
N ARG A 3 -17.05 -9.98 6.43
CA ARG A 3 -15.78 -10.72 6.62
C ARG A 3 -14.62 -9.82 7.04
N LEU A 4 -14.79 -8.51 6.89
CA LEU A 4 -13.85 -7.50 7.36
C LEU A 4 -14.25 -7.12 8.78
N LEU A 5 -13.64 -7.81 9.75
CA LEU A 5 -13.84 -7.49 11.16
C LEU A 5 -13.23 -6.11 11.46
N PRO A 6 -13.89 -5.27 12.28
CA PRO A 6 -13.30 -4.05 12.79
C PRO A 6 -11.96 -4.30 13.49
N GLY A 7 -11.07 -3.29 13.50
CA GLY A 7 -9.78 -3.37 14.18
C GLY A 7 -8.69 -4.13 13.42
N LYS A 8 -8.93 -4.53 12.16
CA LYS A 8 -7.86 -4.94 11.25
C LYS A 8 -7.13 -3.72 10.69
N THR A 9 -5.91 -3.94 10.20
CA THR A 9 -5.09 -2.93 9.52
C THR A 9 -5.06 -3.21 8.03
N LEU A 10 -5.25 -2.18 7.21
CA LEU A 10 -5.09 -2.23 5.75
C LEU A 10 -3.60 -2.09 5.39
N VAL A 11 -3.08 -3.02 4.60
CA VAL A 11 -1.81 -2.83 3.88
C VAL A 11 -2.09 -2.96 2.39
N MET A 12 -1.82 -1.89 1.64
CA MET A 12 -1.96 -1.88 0.19
C MET A 12 -0.58 -1.94 -0.45
N ILE A 13 -0.34 -2.98 -1.26
CA ILE A 13 0.84 -3.06 -2.12
C ILE A 13 0.42 -2.63 -3.53
N LEU A 14 0.88 -1.46 -3.96
CA LEU A 14 0.51 -0.85 -5.23
C LEU A 14 1.70 -0.89 -6.20
N ALA A 15 1.64 -1.79 -7.18
CA ALA A 15 2.54 -1.79 -8.32
C ALA A 15 1.99 -0.85 -9.42
N GLN A 16 2.80 0.11 -9.90
CA GLN A 16 2.40 1.05 -10.95
C GLN A 16 3.30 0.95 -12.20
N GLY A 17 2.72 1.21 -13.37
CA GLY A 17 3.43 1.18 -14.66
C GLY A 17 4.19 2.46 -15.03
N ASP A 18 4.26 3.43 -14.13
CA ASP A 18 4.82 4.77 -14.37
C ASP A 18 5.61 5.25 -13.15
N PRO A 19 6.83 5.82 -13.28
CA PRO A 19 7.58 6.35 -12.15
C PRO A 19 7.00 7.63 -11.53
N ASP A 20 6.10 8.35 -12.20
CA ASP A 20 5.51 9.57 -11.66
C ASP A 20 4.58 9.28 -10.46
N LYS A 21 5.02 9.70 -9.27
CA LYS A 21 4.28 9.51 -8.01
C LYS A 21 2.95 10.26 -7.97
N LYS A 22 2.76 11.32 -8.78
CA LYS A 22 1.50 12.06 -8.86
C LYS A 22 0.41 11.25 -9.57
N ARG A 23 0.81 10.38 -10.50
CA ARG A 23 -0.13 9.43 -11.10
C ARG A 23 -0.59 8.46 -10.03
N PHE A 24 -1.90 8.19 -10.02
CA PHE A 24 -2.55 7.25 -9.10
C PHE A 24 -2.42 7.63 -7.61
N ALA A 25 -2.02 8.86 -7.27
CA ALA A 25 -1.84 9.29 -5.88
C ALA A 25 -3.15 9.25 -5.07
N ASP A 26 -4.29 9.27 -5.75
CA ASP A 26 -5.63 9.20 -5.20
C ASP A 26 -6.12 7.77 -4.91
N VAL A 27 -5.45 6.74 -5.44
CA VAL A 27 -5.86 5.34 -5.24
C VAL A 27 -5.89 4.99 -3.76
N PHE A 28 -4.75 5.10 -3.06
CA PHE A 28 -4.69 4.72 -1.65
C PHE A 28 -5.65 5.52 -0.75
N PRO A 29 -5.71 6.88 -0.82
CA PRO A 29 -6.65 7.65 -0.02
C PRO A 29 -8.10 7.19 -0.16
N ARG A 30 -8.56 6.91 -1.40
CA ARG A 30 -9.94 6.46 -1.65
C ARG A 30 -10.24 5.11 -1.00
N TYR A 31 -9.34 4.14 -1.13
CA TYR A 31 -9.53 2.84 -0.48
C TYR A 31 -9.43 2.96 1.05
N ASN A 32 -8.49 3.74 1.56
CA ASN A 32 -8.31 3.95 3.00
C ASN A 32 -9.57 4.60 3.62
N GLU A 33 -10.16 5.59 2.97
CA GLU A 33 -11.43 6.20 3.41
C GLU A 33 -12.60 5.21 3.38
N PHE A 34 -12.73 4.44 2.31
CA PHE A 34 -13.74 3.39 2.21
C PHE A 34 -13.62 2.37 3.35
N PHE A 35 -12.41 1.91 3.67
CA PHE A 35 -12.18 0.94 4.74
C PHE A 35 -12.35 1.53 6.15
N LYS A 36 -12.08 2.82 6.33
CA LYS A 36 -12.41 3.54 7.57
C LYS A 36 -13.90 3.53 7.88
N TRP A 37 -14.77 3.68 6.87
CA TRP A 37 -16.23 3.54 7.05
C TRP A 37 -16.64 2.15 7.54
N HIS A 38 -15.79 1.14 7.36
CA HIS A 38 -15.99 -0.22 7.81
C HIS A 38 -15.20 -0.60 9.08
N GLY A 39 -14.62 0.38 9.79
CA GLY A 39 -13.93 0.16 11.07
C GLY A 39 -12.48 -0.32 10.95
N ILE A 40 -11.87 -0.22 9.77
CA ILE A 40 -10.43 -0.42 9.52
C ILE A 40 -9.80 0.97 9.50
N ASN A 41 -9.32 1.42 10.66
CA ASN A 41 -8.89 2.82 10.85
C ASN A 41 -7.41 3.06 10.55
N GLU A 42 -6.61 2.00 10.47
CA GLU A 42 -5.20 2.06 10.14
C GLU A 42 -4.95 1.53 8.73
N GLY A 43 -4.18 2.29 7.93
CA GLY A 43 -3.86 1.94 6.56
C GLY A 43 -2.44 2.33 6.20
N HIS A 44 -1.73 1.42 5.52
CA HIS A 44 -0.36 1.60 5.02
C HIS A 44 -0.31 1.37 3.51
N LEU A 45 0.54 2.14 2.83
CA LEU A 45 0.79 2.01 1.40
C LEU A 45 2.25 1.65 1.18
N ILE A 46 2.49 0.53 0.49
CA ILE A 46 3.78 0.13 -0.07
C ILE A 46 3.67 0.32 -1.58
N ARG A 47 4.52 1.12 -2.19
CA ARG A 47 4.40 1.48 -3.62
C ARG A 47 5.68 1.18 -4.39
N ALA A 48 5.55 0.35 -5.41
CA ALA A 48 6.61 0.05 -6.37
C ALA A 48 6.19 0.47 -7.79
N TYR A 49 7.15 0.86 -8.63
CA TYR A 49 6.90 1.19 -10.03
C TYR A 49 7.87 0.48 -10.97
N TYR A 50 7.35 0.06 -12.13
CA TYR A 50 8.14 -0.51 -13.21
C TYR A 50 7.64 0.00 -14.56
N SER A 51 8.57 0.44 -15.40
CA SER A 51 8.25 0.88 -16.76
C SER A 51 9.46 0.64 -17.68
N PRO A 52 9.31 -0.09 -18.80
CA PRO A 52 10.43 -0.38 -19.70
C PRO A 52 11.16 0.90 -20.15
N GLY A 53 12.48 0.90 -20.04
CA GLY A 53 13.32 2.05 -20.44
C GLY A 53 13.22 3.28 -19.52
N ARG A 54 12.59 3.17 -18.34
CA ARG A 54 12.54 4.24 -17.34
C ARG A 54 13.05 3.76 -15.98
N LYS A 55 13.25 4.72 -15.07
CA LYS A 55 13.54 4.42 -13.66
C LYS A 55 12.44 3.51 -13.11
N SER A 56 12.84 2.47 -12.39
CA SER A 56 11.97 1.54 -11.67
C SER A 56 12.35 1.55 -10.19
N THR A 57 11.43 1.18 -9.31
CA THR A 57 11.77 0.89 -7.91
C THR A 57 12.71 -0.32 -7.88
N PRO A 58 13.90 -0.20 -7.27
CA PRO A 58 14.75 -1.35 -7.01
C PRO A 58 14.01 -2.40 -6.16
N LEU A 59 14.14 -3.67 -6.53
CA LEU A 59 13.36 -4.74 -5.92
C LEU A 59 13.68 -4.92 -4.43
N ASP A 60 14.95 -4.73 -4.06
CA ASP A 60 15.46 -4.71 -2.69
C ASP A 60 14.84 -3.59 -1.84
N GLU A 61 14.65 -2.39 -2.40
CA GLU A 61 13.94 -1.30 -1.72
C GLU A 61 12.48 -1.69 -1.41
N ALA A 62 11.79 -2.31 -2.37
CA ALA A 62 10.41 -2.75 -2.18
C ALA A 62 10.30 -3.88 -1.13
N TYR A 63 11.23 -4.84 -1.13
CA TYR A 63 11.27 -5.91 -0.14
C TYR A 63 11.54 -5.38 1.27
N LYS A 64 12.47 -4.44 1.41
CA LYS A 64 12.77 -3.82 2.70
C LYS A 64 11.53 -3.15 3.32
N GLU A 65 10.76 -2.42 2.53
CA GLU A 65 9.52 -1.78 3.01
C GLU A 65 8.48 -2.81 3.48
N VAL A 66 8.39 -3.95 2.79
CA VAL A 66 7.53 -5.08 3.19
C VAL A 66 8.02 -5.68 4.51
N GLU A 67 9.32 -5.93 4.66
CA GLU A 67 9.89 -6.49 5.90
C GLU A 67 9.67 -5.58 7.10
N GLU A 68 9.89 -4.27 6.94
CA GLU A 68 9.60 -3.27 7.97
C GLU A 68 8.11 -3.28 8.38
N MET A 69 7.22 -3.44 7.40
CA MET A 69 5.78 -3.56 7.65
C MET A 69 5.42 -4.85 8.40
N LEU A 70 6.05 -5.97 8.06
CA LEU A 70 5.84 -7.24 8.77
C LEU A 70 6.25 -7.12 10.24
N VAL A 71 7.40 -6.50 10.52
CA VAL A 71 7.86 -6.27 11.90
C VAL A 71 6.89 -5.37 12.66
N LYS A 72 6.37 -4.32 12.01
CA LYS A 72 5.39 -3.41 12.61
C LYS A 72 4.09 -4.12 13.00
N LEU A 73 3.58 -5.01 12.15
CA LEU A 73 2.29 -5.68 12.34
C LEU A 73 2.37 -6.93 13.22
N SER A 74 3.58 -7.40 13.54
CA SER A 74 3.80 -8.56 14.42
C SER A 74 3.87 -8.18 15.91
N ARG A 75 3.72 -6.90 16.23
CA ARG A 75 3.68 -6.35 17.60
C ARG A 75 2.24 -6.06 18.01
#